data_AF-A0A7N2LRS6-F1
#
_entry.id   AF-A0A7N2LRS6-F1
#
_cell.length_a   1.000
_cell.length_b   1.000
_cell.length_c   1.000
_cell.angle_alpha   90.00
_cell.angle_beta   90.00
_cell.angle_gamma   90.00
#
_symmetry.space_group_name_H-M   'P 1'
#
loop_
_entity.id
_entity.type
_entity.pdbx_description
1 polymer ?
#
loop_
_entity_poly.entity_id
_entity_poly.type
_entity_poly.pdbx_seq_one_letter_code
_entity_poly.pdbx_strand_id
1 'polypeptide(L)'
;MSESESEFETPRKNTSFPRPASLNAFDIISFSRGLDLLGLFEENGEEARFVSHAPVPKIIMKLEEIAKIFNFTVRKKGCRVSLRGQEKV
;
A
#
# COMPACT_ATOMS: atom_id res chain seq x y z
N MET A 1 -22.02 34.06 -8.76
CA MET A 1 -21.07 33.31 -9.60
C MET A 1 -20.93 31.95 -8.97
N SER A 2 -21.51 30.93 -9.61
CA SER A 2 -21.41 29.53 -9.22
C SER A 2 -20.04 29.00 -9.63
N GLU A 3 -19.26 28.53 -8.67
CA GLU A 3 -18.16 27.62 -8.95
C GLU A 3 -18.60 26.24 -8.48
N SER A 4 -19.05 25.44 -9.44
CA SER A 4 -19.53 24.08 -9.23
C SER A 4 -18.36 23.19 -8.82
N GLU A 5 -18.44 22.62 -7.62
CA GLU A 5 -17.58 21.51 -7.20
C GLU A 5 -17.82 20.33 -8.15
N SER A 6 -16.83 20.04 -8.98
CA SER A 6 -16.86 18.91 -9.91
C SER A 6 -16.75 17.61 -9.10
N GLU A 7 -17.90 17.00 -8.82
CA GLU A 7 -17.98 15.63 -8.34
C GLU A 7 -17.37 14.69 -9.39
N PHE A 8 -16.15 14.23 -9.11
CA PHE A 8 -15.50 13.20 -9.90
C PHE A 8 -16.12 11.83 -9.54
N GLU A 9 -17.34 11.60 -10.02
CA GLU A 9 -17.99 10.29 -10.03
C GLU A 9 -17.14 9.33 -10.88
N THR A 10 -16.29 8.56 -10.21
CA THR A 10 -15.60 7.44 -10.85
C THR A 10 -16.57 6.27 -10.97
N PRO A 11 -16.64 5.57 -12.13
CA PRO A 11 -17.51 4.43 -12.28
C PRO A 11 -17.14 3.40 -11.21
N ARG A 12 -18.10 3.02 -10.37
CA ARG A 12 -17.97 1.95 -9.37
C ARG A 12 -17.76 0.61 -10.08
N LYS A 13 -16.53 0.37 -10.56
CA LYS A 13 -16.05 -1.00 -10.72
C LYS A 13 -15.96 -1.55 -9.31
N ASN A 14 -16.91 -2.42 -8.96
CA ASN A 14 -16.89 -3.25 -7.77
C ASN A 14 -15.68 -4.20 -7.83
N THR A 15 -14.47 -3.68 -7.74
CA THR A 15 -13.33 -4.40 -7.20
C THR A 15 -13.42 -4.20 -5.70
N SER A 16 -14.28 -5.00 -5.05
CA SER A 16 -14.33 -5.03 -3.59
C SER A 16 -13.00 -5.59 -3.08
N PHE A 17 -11.98 -4.74 -3.04
CA PHE A 17 -10.86 -4.98 -2.15
C PHE A 17 -11.48 -5.13 -0.76
N PRO A 18 -11.22 -6.22 -0.02
CA PRO A 18 -11.62 -6.26 1.37
C PRO A 18 -11.10 -4.97 2.00
N ARG A 19 -11.93 -4.26 2.78
CA ARG A 19 -11.48 -3.03 3.43
C ARG A 19 -10.11 -3.30 4.06
N PRO A 20 -9.11 -2.42 3.90
CA PRO A 20 -7.87 -2.58 4.65
C PRO A 20 -8.27 -2.78 6.12
N ALA A 21 -7.66 -3.76 6.77
CA ALA A 21 -8.01 -4.08 8.15
C ALA A 21 -8.01 -2.78 8.96
N SER A 22 -9.13 -2.51 9.65
CA SER A 22 -9.17 -1.39 10.58
C SER A 22 -8.14 -1.68 11.67
N LEU A 23 -7.11 -0.84 11.75
CA LEU A 23 -6.08 -0.96 12.79
C LEU A 23 -6.54 -0.17 14.01
N ASN A 24 -6.50 -0.82 15.17
CA ASN A 24 -6.65 -0.15 16.45
C ASN A 24 -5.32 0.48 16.89
N ALA A 25 -5.34 1.21 18.01
CA ALA A 25 -4.14 1.84 18.55
C ALA A 25 -3.04 0.84 18.97
N PHE A 26 -3.42 -0.29 19.58
CA PHE A 26 -2.49 -1.35 19.95
C PHE A 26 -1.87 -2.04 18.73
N ASP A 27 -2.62 -2.21 17.64
CA ASP A 27 -2.08 -2.75 16.38
C ASP A 27 -0.95 -1.84 15.87
N ILE A 28 -1.16 -0.52 15.88
CA ILE A 28 -0.15 0.46 15.46
C ILE A 28 1.08 0.43 16.37
N ILE A 29 0.87 0.39 17.69
CA ILE A 29 1.96 0.31 18.67
C ILE A 29 2.77 -0.98 18.49
N SER A 30 2.11 -2.09 18.18
CA SER A 30 2.75 -3.40 18.00
C SER A 30 3.79 -3.42 16.88
N PHE A 31 3.67 -2.52 15.90
CA PHE A 31 4.65 -2.38 14.82
C PHE A 31 5.95 -1.66 15.25
N SER A 32 6.10 -1.24 16.50
CA SER A 32 7.35 -0.62 16.96
C SER A 32 8.53 -1.61 16.88
N ARG A 33 9.65 -1.20 16.26
CA ARG A 33 10.86 -2.03 16.17
C ARG A 33 11.37 -2.49 17.54
N GLY A 34 11.13 -1.71 18.60
CA GLY A 34 11.53 -2.07 19.97
C GLY A 34 10.69 -3.19 20.61
N LEU A 35 9.57 -3.58 20.00
CA LEU A 35 8.73 -4.70 20.42
C LEU A 35 8.92 -5.95 19.54
N ASP A 36 9.58 -5.79 18.38
CA ASP A 36 9.88 -6.89 17.47
C ASP A 36 11.21 -7.56 17.85
N LEU A 37 11.12 -8.77 18.40
CA LEU A 37 12.28 -9.54 18.84
C LEU A 37 13.01 -10.25 17.68
N LEU A 38 12.43 -10.29 16.47
CA LEU A 38 13.07 -10.93 15.31
C LEU A 38 14.41 -10.26 14.98
N GLY A 39 14.52 -8.95 15.21
CA GLY A 39 15.76 -8.20 15.01
C GLY A 39 16.93 -8.61 15.93
N LEU A 40 16.70 -9.46 16.94
CA LEU A 40 17.78 -10.06 17.74
C LEU A 40 18.46 -11.23 17.02
N PHE A 41 17.77 -11.85 16.06
CA PHE A 41 18.18 -13.09 15.41
C PHE A 41 18.52 -12.91 13.93
N GLU A 42 17.97 -11.90 13.26
CA GLU A 42 18.23 -11.59 11.86
C GLU A 42 18.38 -10.08 11.64
N GLU A 43 19.15 -9.69 10.63
CA GLU A 43 19.19 -8.31 10.16
C GLU A 43 17.91 -8.03 9.36
N ASN A 44 16.94 -7.42 10.02
CA ASN A 44 15.70 -6.99 9.37
C ASN A 44 16.01 -5.85 8.40
N GLY A 45 15.48 -5.93 7.19
CA GLY A 45 15.59 -4.84 6.21
C GLY A 45 14.95 -3.54 6.72
N GLU A 46 15.34 -2.42 6.10
CA GLU A 46 14.76 -1.11 6.45
C GLU A 46 13.27 -1.06 6.10
N GLU A 47 12.43 -0.95 7.13
CA GLU A 47 11.00 -0.69 6.96
C GLU A 47 10.72 0.82 7.00
N ALA A 48 10.01 1.33 5.99
CA ALA A 48 9.45 2.69 5.95
C ALA A 48 7.92 2.65 6.02
N ARG A 49 7.33 3.47 6.89
CA ARG A 49 5.88 3.59 7.07
C ARG A 49 5.43 5.04 6.86
N PHE A 50 4.29 5.22 6.20
CA PHE A 50 3.69 6.52 5.94
C PHE A 50 2.17 6.42 5.99
N VAL A 51 1.50 7.57 6.17
CA VAL A 51 0.04 7.68 6.24
C VAL A 51 -0.47 8.41 5.01
N SER A 52 -1.64 8.00 4.50
CA SER A 52 -2.32 8.66 3.38
C SER A 52 -3.83 8.66 3.58
N HIS A 53 -4.47 9.77 3.22
CA HIS A 53 -5.93 9.86 3.14
C HIS A 53 -6.48 9.37 1.79
N ALA A 54 -5.62 8.99 0.84
CA ALA A 54 -6.06 8.52 -0.47
C ALA A 54 -6.79 7.17 -0.37
N PRO A 55 -7.85 6.96 -1.16
CA PRO A 55 -8.51 5.66 -1.23
C PRO A 55 -7.54 4.55 -1.66
N VAL A 56 -7.71 3.35 -1.10
CA VAL A 56 -6.87 2.17 -1.42
C VAL A 56 -6.70 1.95 -2.93
N PRO A 57 -7.75 2.00 -3.77
CA PRO A 57 -7.58 1.79 -5.21
C PRO A 57 -6.60 2.79 -5.86
N LYS A 58 -6.59 4.05 -5.39
CA LYS A 58 -5.69 5.10 -5.89
C LYS A 58 -4.24 4.83 -5.51
N ILE A 59 -4.00 4.36 -4.28
CA ILE A 59 -2.66 3.97 -3.81
C ILE A 59 -2.14 2.77 -4.61
N ILE A 60 -2.96 1.73 -4.77
CA ILE A 60 -2.60 0.52 -5.53
C ILE A 60 -2.29 0.87 -6.99
N MET A 61 -3.14 1.68 -7.63
CA MET A 61 -2.92 2.15 -9.00
C MET A 61 -1.60 2.89 -9.13
N LYS A 62 -1.26 3.75 -8.15
CA LYS A 62 0.00 4.48 -8.18
C LYS A 62 1.22 3.57 -8.06
N LEU A 63 1.15 2.54 -7.21
CA LEU A 63 2.20 1.53 -7.10
C LEU A 63 2.37 0.74 -8.40
N GLU A 64 1.29 0.45 -9.12
CA GLU A 64 1.37 -0.22 -10.42
C GLU A 64 1.99 0.65 -11.51
N GLU A 65 1.68 1.95 -11.54
CA GLU A 65 2.33 2.89 -12.46
C GLU A 65 3.85 2.90 -12.24
N ILE A 66 4.28 3.00 -10.98
CA ILE A 66 5.70 2.97 -10.62
C ILE A 66 6.32 1.64 -11.02
N ALA A 67 5.64 0.52 -10.72
CA ALA A 67 6.13 -0.80 -11.07
C ALA A 67 6.37 -0.96 -12.58
N LYS A 68 5.51 -0.40 -13.43
CA LYS A 68 5.70 -0.39 -14.89
C LYS A 68 6.92 0.42 -15.30
N ILE A 69 7.12 1.61 -14.72
CA ILE A 69 8.27 2.48 -15.04
C ILE A 69 9.59 1.78 -14.73
N PHE A 70 9.65 1.05 -13.62
CA PHE A 70 10.86 0.36 -13.16
C PHE A 70 10.91 -1.12 -13.56
N ASN A 71 10.01 -1.60 -14.44
CA ASN A 71 9.91 -3.00 -14.88
C ASN A 71 9.85 -4.02 -13.73
N PHE A 72 9.15 -3.68 -12.64
CA PHE A 72 8.89 -4.61 -11.55
C PHE A 72 7.75 -5.57 -11.90
N THR A 73 7.90 -6.83 -11.48
CA THR A 73 6.81 -7.80 -11.49
C THR A 73 5.89 -7.54 -10.30
N VAL A 74 4.59 -7.32 -10.56
CA VAL A 74 3.58 -7.03 -9.53
C VAL A 74 2.77 -8.27 -9.17
N ARG A 75 2.64 -8.56 -7.87
CA ARG A 75 1.67 -9.54 -7.34
C ARG A 75 0.73 -8.88 -6.36
N LYS A 76 -0.57 -9.07 -6.53
CA LYS A 76 -1.61 -8.53 -5.66
C LYS A 76 -2.29 -9.62 -4.86
N LYS A 77 -2.56 -9.36 -3.57
CA LYS A 77 -3.38 -10.21 -2.70
C LYS A 77 -4.20 -9.32 -1.76
N GLY A 78 -5.48 -9.12 -2.08
CA GLY A 78 -6.31 -8.14 -1.38
C GLY A 78 -5.71 -6.74 -1.47
N CYS A 79 -5.47 -6.09 -0.32
CA CYS A 79 -4.83 -4.77 -0.22
C CYS A 79 -3.29 -4.83 -0.20
N ARG A 80 -2.68 -6.02 -0.29
CA ARG A 80 -1.22 -6.18 -0.29
C ARG A 80 -0.69 -6.24 -1.72
N VAL A 81 0.36 -5.47 -1.98
CA VAL A 81 1.12 -5.48 -3.25
C VAL A 81 2.54 -5.92 -2.95
N SER A 82 3.06 -6.85 -3.75
CA SER A 82 4.45 -7.28 -3.73
C SER A 82 5.09 -6.95 -5.07
N LEU A 83 6.19 -6.19 -5.03
CA LEU A 83 6.98 -5.82 -6.20
C LEU A 83 8.27 -6.63 -6.19
N ARG A 84 8.63 -7.24 -7.31
CA ARG A 84 9.87 -8.01 -7.48
C ARG A 84 10.67 -7.46 -8.65
N GLY A 85 11.97 -7.22 -8.43
CA GLY A 85 12.94 -6.92 -9.48
C GLY A 85 12.99 -8.01 -10.55
N GLN A 86 13.18 -7.62 -11.80
CA GLN A 86 13.60 -8.55 -12.85
C GLN A 86 15.11 -8.64 -12.78
N GLU A 87 15.63 -9.84 -12.49
CA GLU A 87 17.05 -10.10 -12.59
C GLU A 87 17.43 -10.08 -14.08
N LYS A 88 18.40 -9.24 -14.45
CA LYS A 88 18.99 -9.32 -15.78
C LYS A 88 19.80 -10.61 -15.83
N VAL A 89 19.32 -11.58 -16.61
CA VAL A 89 20.10 -12.75 -17.04
C VAL A 89 21.29 -12.27 -17.87
#